data_AF-A0A7G7BUY3-F1
#
_entry.id   AF-A0A7G7BUY3-F1
#
_cell.length_a   1.000
_cell.length_b   1.000
_cell.length_c   1.000
_cell.angle_alpha   90.00
_cell.angle_beta   90.00
_cell.angle_gamma   90.00
#
_symmetry.space_group_name_H-M   'P 1'
#
loop_
_entity.id
_entity.type
_entity.pdbx_description
1 polymer ?
#
loop_
_entity_poly.entity_id
_entity_poly.type
_entity_poly.pdbx_seq_one_letter_code
_entity_poly.pdbx_strand_id
1 'polypeptide(L)'
;MAGRAVLLIRRRGEAPDETALPGDYRQIVRAADSLVQVRTVGEELGLEVAVRGKLEPLRAKMTKLADRGWLHKRPDGKFTARR
;
A
#
# COMPACT_ATOMS: atom_id res chain seq x y z
N MET A 1 41.14 -4.18 -21.64
CA MET A 1 40.21 -3.55 -20.66
C MET A 1 38.83 -3.48 -21.29
N ALA A 2 37.93 -4.42 -20.98
CA ALA A 2 36.55 -4.37 -21.46
C ALA A 2 35.63 -4.08 -20.27
N GLY A 3 35.26 -2.81 -20.12
CA GLY A 3 34.38 -2.36 -19.05
C GLY A 3 32.98 -2.90 -19.25
N ARG A 4 32.51 -3.74 -18.32
CA ARG A 4 31.11 -4.18 -18.24
C ARG A 4 30.23 -2.94 -18.04
N ALA A 5 29.46 -2.57 -19.07
CA ALA A 5 28.44 -1.54 -18.96
C ALA A 5 27.35 -2.02 -17.99
N VAL A 6 27.38 -1.53 -16.75
CA VAL A 6 26.33 -1.77 -15.77
C VAL A 6 25.25 -0.71 -15.96
N LEU A 7 24.02 -1.15 -16.25
CA LEU A 7 22.86 -0.26 -16.26
C LEU A 7 22.59 0.14 -14.79
N LEU A 8 23.14 1.28 -14.36
CA LEU A 8 23.00 1.80 -12.98
C LEU A 8 21.56 2.22 -12.64
N ILE A 9 20.66 2.19 -13.61
CA ILE A 9 19.26 2.57 -13.42
C ILE A 9 18.48 1.31 -13.03
N ARG A 10 18.16 1.22 -11.74
CA ARG A 10 17.15 0.28 -11.25
C ARG A 10 15.83 0.64 -11.95
N ARG A 11 15.43 -0.19 -12.93
CA ARG A 11 14.11 -0.09 -13.57
C ARG A 11 13.07 -0.08 -12.46
N ARG A 12 12.32 1.02 -12.35
CA ARG A 12 11.08 1.06 -11.56
C ARG A 12 10.11 0.14 -12.30
N GLY A 13 9.90 -1.08 -11.79
CA GLY A 13 8.87 -1.97 -12.29
C GLY A 13 7.53 -1.24 -12.27
N GLU A 14 6.76 -1.41 -13.34
CA GLU A 14 5.48 -0.71 -13.57
C GLU A 14 4.46 -0.99 -12.46
N ALA A 15 4.60 -2.15 -11.81
CA ALA A 15 3.96 -2.48 -10.54
C ALA A 15 5.01 -2.50 -9.40
N PRO A 16 4.72 -1.86 -8.27
CA PRO A 16 5.60 -1.91 -7.12
C PRO A 16 5.55 -3.32 -6.49
N ASP A 17 6.72 -3.91 -6.22
CA ASP A 17 6.85 -5.31 -5.78
C ASP A 17 6.52 -5.47 -4.29
N GLU A 18 5.39 -6.11 -3.95
CA GLU A 18 4.89 -6.26 -2.57
C GLU A 18 5.92 -6.83 -1.58
N THR A 19 6.93 -7.57 -2.04
CA THR A 19 7.99 -8.12 -1.18
C THR A 19 8.97 -7.05 -0.69
N ALA A 20 9.00 -5.87 -1.33
CA ALA A 20 9.77 -4.72 -0.90
C ALA A 20 9.13 -3.94 0.26
N LEU A 21 7.88 -4.26 0.64
CA LEU A 21 7.20 -3.63 1.76
C LEU A 21 7.48 -4.36 3.08
N PRO A 22 7.69 -3.60 4.19
CA PRO A 22 7.66 -4.19 5.52
C PRO A 22 6.33 -4.92 5.78
N GLY A 23 6.36 -5.96 6.61
CA GLY A 23 5.23 -6.89 6.80
C GLY A 23 3.87 -6.22 7.02
N ASP A 24 3.80 -5.23 7.91
CA ASP A 24 2.58 -4.47 8.18
C ASP A 24 1.99 -3.79 6.94
N TYR A 25 2.84 -3.23 6.08
CA TYR A 25 2.41 -2.56 4.85
C TYR A 25 1.97 -3.58 3.80
N ARG A 26 2.64 -4.73 3.74
CA ARG A 26 2.27 -5.82 2.83
C ARG A 26 0.90 -6.40 3.18
N GLN A 27 0.58 -6.57 4.46
CA GLN A 27 -0.75 -7.02 4.89
C GLN A 27 -1.84 -6.01 4.52
N ILE A 28 -1.57 -4.70 4.67
CA ILE A 28 -2.50 -3.64 4.26
C ILE A 28 -2.76 -3.67 2.74
N VAL A 29 -1.71 -3.87 1.92
CA VAL A 29 -1.85 -3.95 0.45
C VAL A 29 -2.65 -5.18 0.04
N ARG A 30 -2.39 -6.34 0.66
CA ARG A 30 -3.18 -7.56 0.41
C ARG A 30 -4.65 -7.42 0.80
N ALA A 31 -4.95 -6.82 1.94
CA ALA A 31 -6.32 -6.56 2.36
C ALA A 31 -7.04 -5.53 1.46
N ALA A 32 -6.29 -4.68 0.74
CA ALA A 32 -6.80 -3.65 -0.16
C ALA A 32 -6.95 -4.10 -1.63
N ASP A 33 -6.80 -5.39 -1.93
CA ASP A 33 -6.97 -5.96 -3.29
C ASP A 33 -8.44 -5.87 -3.78
N SER A 34 -9.39 -5.75 -2.85
CA SER A 34 -10.79 -5.39 -3.15
C SER A 34 -11.05 -3.88 -2.95
N LEU A 35 -12.19 -3.36 -3.39
CA LEU A 35 -12.59 -1.95 -3.15
C LEU A 35 -12.85 -1.70 -1.66
N VAL A 36 -11.82 -1.37 -0.87
CA VAL A 36 -11.88 -1.50 0.60
C VAL A 36 -11.83 -0.13 1.31
N GLN A 37 -12.81 0.12 2.19
CA GLN A 37 -12.77 1.25 3.13
C GLN A 37 -11.71 1.00 4.20
N VAL A 38 -11.14 2.06 4.80
CA VAL A 38 -10.17 1.96 5.91
C VAL A 38 -10.70 1.05 7.05
N ARG A 39 -12.00 1.08 7.31
CA ARG A 39 -12.67 0.18 8.27
C ARG A 39 -12.53 -1.29 7.86
N THR A 40 -12.88 -1.65 6.64
CA THR A 40 -12.80 -3.04 6.19
C THR A 40 -11.36 -3.56 6.12
N VAL A 41 -10.37 -2.71 5.77
CA VAL A 41 -8.94 -3.06 5.93
C VAL A 41 -8.59 -3.24 7.41
N GLY A 42 -9.15 -2.40 8.30
CA GLY A 42 -8.99 -2.56 9.74
C GLY A 42 -9.56 -3.87 10.26
N GLU A 43 -10.75 -4.28 9.80
CA GLU A 43 -11.40 -5.54 10.17
C GLU A 43 -10.57 -6.76 9.73
N GLU A 44 -10.09 -6.77 8.49
CA GLU A 44 -9.20 -7.83 7.96
C GLU A 44 -7.87 -7.92 8.74
N LEU A 45 -7.37 -6.78 9.23
CA LEU A 45 -6.16 -6.73 10.05
C LEU A 45 -6.44 -7.01 11.55
N GLY A 46 -7.68 -7.34 11.92
CA GLY A 46 -8.09 -7.58 13.31
C GLY A 46 -8.02 -6.34 14.20
N LEU A 47 -8.04 -5.15 13.62
CA LEU A 47 -8.05 -3.88 14.34
C LEU A 47 -9.46 -3.54 14.82
N GLU A 48 -9.55 -3.03 16.04
CA GLU A 48 -10.82 -2.61 16.63
C GLU A 48 -11.37 -1.37 15.91
N VAL A 49 -12.27 -1.61 14.95
CA VAL A 49 -12.79 -0.57 14.04
C VAL A 49 -13.87 0.33 14.66
N ALA A 50 -14.40 -0.06 15.81
CA ALA A 50 -15.36 0.71 16.59
C ALA A 50 -14.72 1.96 17.23
N VAL A 51 -13.41 1.92 17.49
CA VAL A 51 -12.66 3.05 18.07
C VAL A 51 -12.03 3.87 16.96
N ARG A 52 -12.63 5.03 16.66
CA ARG A 52 -12.17 5.95 15.60
C ARG A 52 -10.67 6.25 15.68
N GLY A 53 -10.10 6.40 16.87
CA GLY A 53 -8.67 6.66 17.09
C GLY A 53 -7.73 5.52 16.67
N LYS A 54 -8.21 4.27 16.59
CA LYS A 54 -7.41 3.12 16.13
C LYS A 54 -7.29 3.08 14.61
N LEU A 55 -8.24 3.68 13.89
CA LEU A 55 -8.24 3.73 12.42
C LEU A 55 -7.47 4.92 11.83
N GLU A 56 -7.22 5.98 12.61
CA GLU A 56 -6.41 7.12 12.17
C GLU A 56 -4.99 6.75 11.74
N PRO A 57 -4.21 5.95 12.52
CA PRO A 57 -2.88 5.52 12.08
C PRO A 57 -2.94 4.61 10.85
N LEU A 58 -3.98 3.78 10.70
CA LEU A 58 -4.20 2.97 9.50
C LEU A 58 -4.48 3.86 8.27
N ARG A 59 -5.36 4.87 8.42
CA ARG A 59 -5.66 5.84 7.37
C ARG A 59 -4.41 6.59 6.90
N ALA A 60 -3.53 6.96 7.83
CA ALA A 60 -2.26 7.61 7.51
C ALA A 60 -1.34 6.65 6.71
N LYS A 61 -1.23 5.38 7.12
CA LYS A 61 -0.47 4.35 6.40
C LYS A 61 -1.01 4.11 4.98
N MET A 62 -2.33 3.99 4.81
CA MET A 62 -2.98 3.81 3.51
C MET A 62 -2.79 5.03 2.59
N THR A 63 -2.83 6.24 3.15
CA THR A 63 -2.55 7.47 2.38
C THR A 63 -1.10 7.50 1.89
N LYS A 64 -0.14 7.09 2.74
CA LYS A 64 1.27 6.96 2.36
C LYS A 64 1.51 5.90 1.28
N LEU A 65 0.78 4.80 1.33
CA LEU A 65 0.80 3.79 0.26
C LEU A 65 0.21 4.33 -1.04
N ALA A 66 -0.84 5.16 -0.96
CA ALA A 66 -1.42 5.79 -2.13
C ALA A 66 -0.49 6.81 -2.80
N ASP A 67 0.17 7.66 -2.01
CA ASP A 67 1.18 8.62 -2.47
C ASP A 67 2.36 7.92 -3.18
N ARG A 68 2.76 6.75 -2.67
CA ARG A 68 3.81 5.91 -3.26
C ARG A 68 3.35 5.11 -4.48
N GLY A 69 2.07 5.19 -4.85
CA GLY A 69 1.51 4.52 -6.02
C GLY A 69 1.18 3.04 -5.82
N TRP A 70 1.09 2.55 -4.59
CA TRP A 70 0.62 1.19 -4.28
C TRP A 70 -0.90 1.11 -4.25
N LEU A 71 -1.53 2.17 -3.77
CA LEU A 71 -2.99 2.30 -3.71
C LEU A 71 -3.42 3.50 -4.56
N HIS A 72 -4.64 3.45 -5.06
CA HIS A 72 -5.33 4.60 -5.63
C HIS A 72 -6.37 5.08 -4.62
N LYS A 73 -6.24 6.34 -4.17
CA LYS A 73 -7.21 6.99 -3.29
C LYS A 73 -8.29 7.65 -4.16
N ARG A 74 -9.53 7.18 -4.02
CA ARG A 74 -10.68 7.74 -4.71
C ARG A 74 -11.15 9.07 -4.06
N PRO A 75 -11.82 9.95 -4.81
CA PRO A 75 -12.41 11.18 -4.27
C PRO A 75 -13.45 10.91 -3.16
N ASP A 76 -14.11 9.74 -3.20
CA ASP A 76 -15.02 9.25 -2.15
C ASP A 76 -14.31 8.74 -0.87
N GLY A 77 -12.98 8.84 -0.80
CA GLY A 77 -12.19 8.49 0.38
C GLY A 77 -11.90 6.99 0.54
N LYS A 78 -12.29 6.17 -0.43
CA LYS A 78 -11.92 4.74 -0.51
C LYS A 78 -10.54 4.55 -1.15
N PHE A 79 -9.94 3.39 -0.90
CA PHE A 79 -8.67 3.00 -1.48
C PHE A 79 -8.87 1.73 -2.31
N THR A 80 -8.13 1.63 -3.42
CA THR A 80 -8.06 0.43 -4.27
C THR A 80 -6.61 0.09 -4.55
N ALA A 81 -6.24 -1.19 -4.64
CA ALA A 81 -4.91 -1.56 -5.12
C ALA A 81 -4.67 -1.02 -6.53
N ARG A 82 -3.48 -0.44 -6.76
CA ARG A 82 -3.02 -0.04 -8.10
C ARG A 82 -2.20 -1.21 -8.64
N ARG A 83 -2.85 -2.09 -9.39
CA ARG A 83 -2.19 -3.18 -10.12
C ARG A 83 -1.86 -2.74 -11.54
#